data_AF-A0A316HQ24-F1
#
_entry.id   AF-A0A316HQ24-F1
#
_cell.length_a   1.000
_cell.length_b   1.000
_cell.length_c   1.000
_cell.angle_alpha   90.00
_cell.angle_beta   90.00
_cell.angle_gamma   90.00
#
_symmetry.space_group_name_H-M   'P 1'
#
loop_
_entity.id
_entity.type
_entity.pdbx_description
1 polymer ?
#
loop_
_entity_poly.entity_id
_entity_poly.type
_entity_poly.pdbx_seq_one_letter_code
_entity_poly.pdbx_strand_id
1 'polypeptide(L)'
;MNIDAALSEVLVQSSPDLGKSIRALVESDDMSVDARIEALLEAHSRSMGLASVLCRILAERRPDRDPSYVLEFFGKGRKGDSADWAIRGNPYRSSVLCAYGIPRLRQLKPVEHLARDVKHLWSHRRGVAVAGLGDTADPAAAQLVATRLTDRNPKIRVAAAAAVRRLARDGALAREAEDLVGDGLVRCLSHGDEAVVRNAAAALSVPALRERLVHTRRKGGLSPAAEAAVDDALAGAVVALTPLWPGEVAC
;
A
#
# COMPACT_ATOMS: atom_id res chain seq x y z
N MET A 1 -17.99 17.75 -0.37
CA MET A 1 -16.97 18.77 -0.04
C MET A 1 -16.68 19.58 -1.30
N ASN A 2 -16.50 20.90 -1.21
CA ASN A 2 -16.12 21.72 -2.37
C ASN A 2 -14.66 21.40 -2.76
N ILE A 3 -14.37 21.22 -4.06
CA ILE A 3 -13.03 20.97 -4.60
C ILE A 3 -12.04 22.09 -4.22
N ASP A 4 -12.47 23.35 -4.22
CA ASP A 4 -11.62 24.48 -3.82
C ASP A 4 -11.16 24.33 -2.38
N ALA A 5 -12.12 24.03 -1.49
CA ALA A 5 -11.83 23.79 -0.09
C ALA A 5 -10.89 22.60 0.07
N ALA A 6 -11.16 21.48 -0.62
CA ALA A 6 -10.32 20.28 -0.54
C ALA A 6 -8.87 20.55 -1.00
N LEU A 7 -8.68 21.29 -2.09
CA LEU A 7 -7.35 21.67 -2.57
C LEU A 7 -6.64 22.63 -1.60
N SER A 8 -7.36 23.60 -1.03
CA SER A 8 -6.80 24.48 0.00
C SER A 8 -6.30 23.70 1.22
N GLU A 9 -7.07 22.71 1.70
CA GLU A 9 -6.65 21.84 2.81
C GLU A 9 -5.39 21.02 2.47
N VAL A 10 -5.30 20.50 1.24
CA VAL A 10 -4.11 19.80 0.75
C VAL A 10 -2.89 20.72 0.72
N LEU A 11 -3.03 22.01 0.40
CA LEU A 11 -1.91 22.96 0.43
C LEU A 11 -1.41 23.25 1.85
N VAL A 12 -2.29 23.26 2.84
CA VAL A 12 -1.93 23.52 4.25
C VAL A 12 -1.15 22.37 4.87
N GLN A 13 -1.39 21.11 4.44
CA GLN A 13 -0.73 19.86 4.89
C GLN A 13 -0.86 19.52 6.39
N SER A 14 -1.13 20.48 7.27
CA SER A 14 -1.32 20.29 8.72
C SER A 14 -2.80 20.20 9.14
N SER A 15 -3.71 20.16 8.16
CA SER A 15 -5.14 20.12 8.41
C SER A 15 -5.59 18.81 9.10
N PRO A 16 -6.44 18.88 10.13
CA PRO A 16 -7.04 17.68 10.73
C PRO A 16 -7.94 16.90 9.75
N ASP A 17 -8.46 17.57 8.72
CA ASP A 17 -9.33 16.97 7.71
C ASP A 17 -8.60 16.60 6.41
N LEU A 18 -7.25 16.69 6.39
CA LEU A 18 -6.43 16.42 5.21
C LEU A 18 -6.79 15.10 4.52
N GLY A 19 -6.93 14.01 5.28
CA GLY A 19 -7.28 12.71 4.74
C GLY A 19 -8.64 12.73 4.02
N LYS A 20 -9.66 13.37 4.60
CA LYS A 20 -10.99 13.50 3.99
C LYS A 20 -10.95 14.34 2.72
N SER A 21 -10.20 15.44 2.73
CA SER A 21 -10.00 16.31 1.56
C SER A 21 -9.31 15.56 0.42
N ILE A 22 -8.27 14.79 0.73
CA ILE A 22 -7.60 13.94 -0.25
C ILE A 22 -8.57 12.91 -0.86
N ARG A 23 -9.38 12.22 -0.05
CA ARG A 23 -10.36 11.25 -0.55
C ARG A 23 -11.42 11.91 -1.43
N ALA A 24 -11.93 13.07 -1.01
CA ALA A 24 -12.87 13.84 -1.82
C ALA A 24 -12.29 14.22 -3.19
N LEU A 25 -11.00 14.53 -3.27
CA LEU A 25 -10.31 14.78 -4.55
C LEU A 25 -10.11 13.52 -5.37
N VAL A 26 -9.79 12.37 -4.74
CA VAL A 26 -9.65 11.10 -5.46
C VAL A 26 -10.99 10.62 -6.03
N GLU A 27 -12.08 10.78 -5.27
CA GLU A 27 -13.40 10.25 -5.59
C GLU A 27 -14.25 11.20 -6.46
N SER A 28 -13.73 12.40 -6.78
CA SER A 28 -14.47 13.39 -7.57
C SER A 28 -14.58 13.04 -9.06
N ASP A 29 -15.78 13.13 -9.64
CA ASP A 29 -15.95 12.99 -11.09
C ASP A 29 -15.63 14.29 -11.87
N ASP A 30 -15.29 15.39 -11.17
CA ASP A 30 -14.97 16.66 -11.80
C ASP A 30 -13.64 16.57 -12.58
N MET A 31 -13.74 16.68 -13.90
CA MET A 31 -12.61 16.60 -14.82
C MET A 31 -11.62 17.75 -14.68
N SER A 32 -12.02 18.89 -14.08
CA SER A 32 -11.13 20.03 -13.86
C SER A 32 -10.12 19.80 -12.73
N VAL A 33 -10.39 18.83 -11.83
CA VAL A 33 -9.52 18.53 -10.68
C VAL A 33 -8.10 18.21 -11.13
N ASP A 34 -7.95 17.38 -12.18
CA ASP A 34 -6.64 16.96 -12.70
C ASP A 34 -5.82 18.17 -13.17
N ALA A 35 -6.40 19.04 -14.00
CA ALA A 35 -5.74 20.23 -14.52
C ALA A 35 -5.32 21.21 -13.41
N ARG A 36 -6.15 21.32 -12.37
CA ARG A 36 -5.85 22.16 -11.20
C ARG A 36 -4.71 21.58 -10.37
N ILE A 37 -4.69 20.25 -10.18
CA ILE A 37 -3.59 19.58 -9.47
C ILE A 37 -2.29 19.72 -10.27
N GLU A 38 -2.32 19.61 -11.59
CA GLU A 38 -1.15 19.82 -12.46
C GLU A 38 -0.60 21.25 -12.34
N ALA A 39 -1.47 22.26 -12.36
CA ALA A 39 -1.06 23.66 -12.12
C ALA A 39 -0.43 23.85 -10.73
N LEU A 40 -0.95 23.17 -9.70
CA LEU A 40 -0.36 23.20 -8.36
C LEU A 40 0.99 22.48 -8.29
N LEU A 41 1.16 21.37 -9.02
CA LEU A 41 2.43 20.65 -9.13
C LEU A 41 3.50 21.54 -9.78
N GLU A 42 3.16 22.28 -10.82
CA GLU A 42 4.07 23.24 -11.46
C GLU A 42 4.48 24.34 -10.49
N ALA A 43 3.50 24.97 -9.83
CA ALA A 43 3.73 26.06 -8.88
C ALA A 43 4.53 25.63 -7.63
N HIS A 44 4.39 24.36 -7.20
CA HIS A 44 4.96 23.86 -5.94
C HIS A 44 5.92 22.67 -6.13
N SER A 45 6.52 22.53 -7.31
CA SER A 45 7.42 21.42 -7.67
C SER A 45 8.57 21.18 -6.69
N ARG A 46 8.97 22.21 -5.93
CA ARG A 46 10.03 22.11 -4.90
C ARG A 46 9.57 21.45 -3.59
N SER A 47 8.28 21.45 -3.27
CA SER A 47 7.76 20.83 -2.04
C SER A 47 7.57 19.33 -2.22
N MET A 48 8.47 18.50 -1.68
CA MET A 48 8.40 17.05 -1.82
C MET A 48 7.14 16.45 -1.19
N GLY A 49 6.76 16.91 0.01
CA GLY A 49 5.56 16.43 0.70
C GLY A 49 4.31 16.67 -0.14
N LEU A 50 4.10 17.93 -0.55
CA LEU A 50 2.96 18.32 -1.38
C LEU A 50 2.98 17.64 -2.74
N ALA A 51 4.13 17.61 -3.44
CA ALA A 51 4.26 16.98 -4.74
C ALA A 51 3.90 15.49 -4.69
N SER A 52 4.34 14.77 -3.64
CA SER A 52 4.00 13.35 -3.48
C SER A 52 2.49 13.13 -3.36
N VAL A 53 1.81 13.93 -2.51
CA VAL A 53 0.36 13.85 -2.31
C VAL A 53 -0.41 14.16 -3.60
N LEU A 54 -0.04 15.25 -4.28
CA LEU A 54 -0.67 15.63 -5.55
C LEU A 54 -0.45 14.57 -6.64
N CYS A 55 0.77 14.02 -6.74
CA CYS A 55 1.05 12.95 -7.70
C CYS A 55 0.23 11.69 -7.41
N ARG A 56 0.09 11.35 -6.13
CA ARG A 56 -0.69 10.20 -5.68
C ARG A 56 -2.19 10.37 -5.96
N ILE A 57 -2.74 11.55 -5.75
CA ILE A 57 -4.14 11.83 -6.09
C ILE A 57 -4.37 11.58 -7.59
N LEU A 58 -3.51 12.10 -8.47
CA LEU A 58 -3.62 11.87 -9.91
C LEU A 58 -3.55 10.38 -10.26
N ALA A 59 -2.63 9.63 -9.63
CA ALA A 59 -2.45 8.21 -9.87
C ALA A 59 -3.65 7.35 -9.44
N GLU A 60 -4.30 7.69 -8.32
CA GLU A 60 -5.51 7.00 -7.84
C GLU A 60 -6.73 7.32 -8.72
N ARG A 61 -6.86 8.58 -9.17
CA ARG A 61 -7.97 9.01 -10.04
C ARG A 61 -7.92 8.36 -11.41
N ARG A 62 -6.73 8.25 -12.00
CA ARG A 62 -6.52 7.69 -13.34
C ARG A 62 -5.27 6.81 -13.38
N PRO A 63 -5.39 5.53 -12.98
CA PRO A 63 -4.29 4.55 -13.03
C PRO A 63 -3.62 4.38 -14.40
N ASP A 64 -4.37 4.64 -15.48
CA ASP A 64 -3.91 4.49 -16.86
C ASP A 64 -3.40 5.80 -17.49
N ARG A 65 -3.17 6.88 -16.70
CA ARG A 65 -2.66 8.16 -17.24
C ARG A 65 -1.17 8.08 -17.58
N ASP A 66 -0.73 9.02 -18.42
CA ASP A 66 0.69 9.21 -18.74
C ASP A 66 1.50 9.48 -17.46
N PRO A 67 2.52 8.66 -17.13
CA PRO A 67 3.30 8.81 -15.92
C PRO A 67 4.34 9.94 -15.98
N SER A 68 4.46 10.69 -17.08
CA SER A 68 5.50 11.72 -17.25
C SER A 68 5.54 12.73 -16.10
N TYR A 69 4.37 13.19 -15.61
CA TYR A 69 4.28 14.17 -14.51
C TYR A 69 5.00 13.72 -13.22
N VAL A 70 5.03 12.42 -12.95
CA VAL A 70 5.68 11.88 -11.75
C VAL A 70 7.12 11.48 -12.04
N LEU A 71 7.40 10.94 -13.22
CA LEU A 71 8.74 10.51 -13.61
C LEU A 71 9.75 11.67 -13.70
N GLU A 72 9.29 12.88 -14.00
CA GLU A 72 10.16 14.08 -13.98
C GLU A 72 10.86 14.27 -12.63
N PHE A 73 10.21 13.90 -11.52
CA PHE A 73 10.80 13.98 -10.19
C PHE A 73 11.91 12.94 -9.95
N PHE A 74 11.89 11.81 -10.66
CA PHE A 74 12.87 10.73 -10.51
C PHE A 74 13.99 10.80 -11.57
N GLY A 75 13.73 11.42 -12.73
CA GLY A 75 14.64 11.50 -13.87
C GLY A 75 15.61 12.69 -13.85
N LYS A 76 15.21 13.84 -13.29
CA LYS A 76 16.06 15.02 -13.16
C LYS A 76 16.38 15.20 -11.68
N GLY A 77 17.53 14.70 -11.23
CA GLY A 77 17.99 14.98 -9.87
C GLY A 77 17.93 16.49 -9.59
N ARG A 78 17.26 16.90 -8.51
CA ARG A 78 17.19 18.29 -8.07
C ARG A 78 18.59 18.72 -7.62
N LYS A 79 19.21 19.66 -8.34
CA LYS A 79 20.49 20.24 -7.92
C LYS A 79 20.30 20.94 -6.57
N GLY A 80 21.06 20.53 -5.55
CA GLY A 80 21.19 21.25 -4.28
C GLY A 80 20.40 20.70 -3.09
N ASP A 81 19.63 19.61 -3.24
CA ASP A 81 18.91 18.99 -2.13
C ASP A 81 19.57 17.66 -1.71
N SER A 82 19.96 17.54 -0.44
CA SER A 82 20.58 16.34 0.12
C SER A 82 19.58 15.20 0.34
N ALA A 83 18.27 15.44 0.30
CA ALA A 83 17.23 14.40 0.34
C ALA A 83 16.96 13.76 -1.04
N ASP A 84 17.49 14.37 -2.11
CA ASP A 84 17.22 14.00 -3.50
C ASP A 84 17.81 12.64 -3.90
N TRP A 85 18.84 12.14 -3.20
CA TRP A 85 19.43 10.82 -3.51
C TRP A 85 18.42 9.67 -3.34
N ALA A 86 17.42 9.82 -2.47
CA ALA A 86 16.39 8.82 -2.24
C ALA A 86 15.40 8.70 -3.41
N ILE A 87 15.35 9.72 -4.28
CA ILE A 87 14.43 9.82 -5.43
C ILE A 87 15.21 9.68 -6.75
N ARG A 88 16.51 9.97 -6.78
CA ARG A 88 17.33 9.78 -7.98
C ARG A 88 17.37 8.32 -8.45
N GLY A 89 17.02 8.12 -9.71
CA GLY A 89 17.20 6.85 -10.40
C GLY A 89 15.91 6.04 -10.50
N ASN A 90 15.97 4.77 -10.13
CA ASN A 90 14.84 3.85 -10.34
C ASN A 90 13.77 4.07 -9.24
N PRO A 91 12.54 4.54 -9.59
CA PRO A 91 11.50 4.84 -8.61
C PRO A 91 11.12 3.64 -7.74
N TYR A 92 11.25 2.42 -8.27
CA TYR A 92 10.94 1.18 -7.56
C TYR A 92 11.94 0.80 -6.45
N ARG A 93 13.08 1.50 -6.37
CA ARG A 93 14.07 1.32 -5.30
C ARG A 93 13.89 2.29 -4.14
N SER A 94 13.00 3.28 -4.29
CA SER A 94 12.77 4.31 -3.31
C SER A 94 11.71 3.89 -2.30
N SER A 95 11.91 4.22 -1.02
CA SER A 95 10.86 4.05 0.00
C SER A 95 9.65 4.98 -0.24
N VAL A 96 9.79 6.01 -1.07
CA VAL A 96 8.69 6.95 -1.35
C VAL A 96 7.81 6.54 -2.54
N LEU A 97 8.05 5.38 -3.19
CA LEU A 97 7.31 5.00 -4.40
C LEU A 97 5.78 5.00 -4.20
N CYS A 98 5.31 4.50 -3.06
CA CYS A 98 3.88 4.44 -2.74
C CYS A 98 3.31 5.84 -2.52
N ALA A 99 4.07 6.72 -1.86
CA ALA A 99 3.69 8.09 -1.57
C ALA A 99 3.51 8.93 -2.85
N TYR A 100 4.21 8.60 -3.94
CA TYR A 100 4.04 9.24 -5.25
C TYR A 100 3.02 8.54 -6.16
N GLY A 101 2.45 7.40 -5.75
CA GLY A 101 1.51 6.65 -6.58
C GLY A 101 2.14 5.83 -7.70
N ILE A 102 3.46 5.59 -7.67
CA ILE A 102 4.14 4.80 -8.71
C ILE A 102 3.51 3.40 -8.87
N PRO A 103 3.20 2.64 -7.80
CA PRO A 103 2.52 1.36 -7.94
C PRO A 103 1.12 1.42 -8.57
N ARG A 104 0.44 2.57 -8.53
CA ARG A 104 -0.92 2.73 -9.08
C ARG A 104 -0.92 2.95 -10.58
N LEU A 105 0.20 3.39 -11.16
CA LEU A 105 0.30 3.73 -12.57
C LEU A 105 0.55 2.47 -13.42
N ARG A 106 -0.52 1.92 -14.01
CA ARG A 106 -0.49 0.64 -14.76
C ARG A 106 0.46 0.69 -15.96
N GLN A 107 0.57 1.85 -16.62
CA GLN A 107 1.50 2.05 -17.73
C GLN A 107 2.97 1.77 -17.35
N LEU A 108 3.33 1.94 -16.08
CA LEU A 108 4.68 1.67 -15.59
C LEU A 108 4.96 0.20 -15.29
N LYS A 109 3.96 -0.68 -15.47
CA LYS A 109 4.06 -2.13 -15.22
C LYS A 109 4.67 -2.46 -13.84
N PRO A 110 4.10 -1.93 -12.74
CA PRO A 110 4.72 -1.95 -11.43
C PRO A 110 4.99 -3.36 -10.91
N VAL A 111 4.07 -4.31 -11.17
CA VAL A 111 4.23 -5.72 -10.77
C VAL A 111 5.51 -6.32 -11.39
N GLU A 112 5.78 -6.08 -12.67
CA GLU A 112 6.98 -6.60 -13.36
C GLU A 112 8.27 -6.09 -12.73
N HIS A 113 8.31 -4.80 -12.36
CA HIS A 113 9.47 -4.19 -11.73
C HIS A 113 9.68 -4.68 -10.30
N LEU A 114 8.62 -4.75 -9.50
CA LEU A 114 8.67 -5.15 -8.10
C LEU A 114 8.92 -6.67 -7.92
N ALA A 115 8.51 -7.50 -8.88
CA ALA A 115 8.73 -8.95 -8.88
C ALA A 115 10.21 -9.34 -8.79
N ARG A 116 11.12 -8.47 -9.27
CA ARG A 116 12.57 -8.69 -9.16
C ARG A 116 13.05 -8.48 -7.72
N ASP A 117 12.53 -7.46 -7.06
CA ASP A 117 13.01 -7.03 -5.74
C ASP A 117 12.41 -7.85 -4.59
N VAL A 118 11.27 -8.53 -4.77
CA VAL A 118 10.76 -9.48 -3.77
C VAL A 118 11.71 -10.66 -3.52
N LYS A 119 12.62 -10.97 -4.45
CA LYS A 119 13.64 -12.03 -4.30
C LYS A 119 15.00 -11.51 -3.85
N HIS A 120 15.12 -10.21 -3.55
CA HIS A 120 16.41 -9.58 -3.24
C HIS A 120 17.03 -10.09 -1.93
N LEU A 121 18.37 -10.13 -1.85
CA LEU A 121 19.09 -10.60 -0.66
C LEU A 121 18.81 -9.73 0.59
N TRP A 122 18.77 -8.42 0.38
CA TRP A 122 18.50 -7.43 1.43
C TRP A 122 17.01 -7.35 1.79
N SER A 123 16.70 -7.50 3.07
CA SER A 123 15.33 -7.46 3.59
C SER A 123 14.64 -6.12 3.34
N HIS A 124 15.38 -5.01 3.40
CA HIS A 124 14.81 -3.69 3.11
C HIS A 124 14.20 -3.63 1.69
N ARG A 125 14.93 -4.10 0.67
CA ARG A 125 14.43 -4.11 -0.72
C ARG A 125 13.23 -5.04 -0.90
N ARG A 126 13.22 -6.19 -0.25
CA ARG A 126 12.05 -7.07 -0.24
C ARG A 126 10.85 -6.41 0.43
N GLY A 127 11.05 -5.71 1.55
CA GLY A 127 10.00 -4.98 2.26
C GLY A 127 9.39 -3.86 1.42
N VAL A 128 10.22 -3.03 0.77
CA VAL A 128 9.76 -2.00 -0.18
C VAL A 128 8.99 -2.63 -1.34
N ALA A 129 9.49 -3.73 -1.90
CA ALA A 129 8.81 -4.43 -2.99
C ALA A 129 7.43 -4.98 -2.58
N VAL A 130 7.32 -5.56 -1.38
CA VAL A 130 6.06 -6.09 -0.84
C VAL A 130 5.05 -4.97 -0.57
N ALA A 131 5.49 -3.86 0.02
CA ALA A 131 4.65 -2.70 0.23
C ALA A 131 4.15 -2.13 -1.10
N GLY A 132 5.05 -1.99 -2.09
CA GLY A 132 4.70 -1.57 -3.44
C GLY A 132 3.70 -2.51 -4.10
N LEU A 133 3.92 -3.82 -4.03
CA LEU A 133 3.01 -4.82 -4.62
C LEU A 133 1.61 -4.75 -4.00
N GLY A 134 1.52 -4.62 -2.68
CA GLY A 134 0.24 -4.43 -1.99
C GLY A 134 -0.50 -3.16 -2.40
N ASP A 135 0.21 -2.19 -2.95
CA ASP A 135 -0.31 -0.89 -3.37
C ASP A 135 -0.61 -0.80 -4.87
N THR A 136 -0.44 -1.89 -5.62
CA THR A 136 -0.66 -1.87 -7.08
C THR A 136 -2.13 -1.89 -7.50
N ALA A 137 -3.02 -2.37 -6.63
CA ALA A 137 -4.38 -2.78 -7.00
C ALA A 137 -4.41 -3.74 -8.22
N ASP A 138 -3.34 -4.51 -8.42
CA ASP A 138 -3.21 -5.48 -9.52
C ASP A 138 -3.36 -6.91 -8.98
N PRO A 139 -4.34 -7.70 -9.48
CA PRO A 139 -4.52 -9.10 -9.12
C PRO A 139 -3.25 -9.96 -9.26
N ALA A 140 -2.38 -9.66 -10.22
CA ALA A 140 -1.13 -10.39 -10.42
C ALA A 140 -0.14 -10.23 -9.25
N ALA A 141 -0.29 -9.19 -8.41
CA ALA A 141 0.55 -8.97 -7.25
C ALA A 141 0.29 -9.98 -6.12
N ALA A 142 -0.93 -10.53 -6.03
CA ALA A 142 -1.35 -11.39 -4.92
C ALA A 142 -0.46 -12.63 -4.76
N GLN A 143 -0.12 -13.30 -5.85
CA GLN A 143 0.76 -14.48 -5.82
C GLN A 143 2.16 -14.13 -5.31
N LEU A 144 2.73 -13.01 -5.77
CA LEU A 144 4.05 -12.56 -5.35
C LEU A 144 4.08 -12.22 -3.85
N VAL A 145 3.04 -11.52 -3.37
CA VAL A 145 2.87 -11.21 -1.94
C VAL A 145 2.74 -12.50 -1.12
N ALA A 146 1.98 -13.48 -1.60
CA ALA A 146 1.80 -14.76 -0.91
C ALA A 146 3.14 -15.47 -0.65
N THR A 147 4.08 -15.43 -1.62
CA THR A 147 5.41 -16.03 -1.45
C THR A 147 6.25 -15.39 -0.34
N ARG A 148 5.85 -14.22 0.18
CA ARG A 148 6.57 -13.47 1.23
C ARG A 148 5.97 -13.70 2.63
N LEU A 149 4.82 -14.37 2.73
CA LEU A 149 4.27 -14.83 4.02
C LEU A 149 5.18 -15.85 4.72
N THR A 150 6.07 -16.52 3.97
CA THR A 150 7.09 -17.44 4.49
C THR A 150 8.49 -16.84 4.51
N ASP A 151 8.65 -15.51 4.39
CA ASP A 151 9.98 -14.87 4.37
C ASP A 151 10.74 -15.16 5.67
N ARG A 152 12.07 -15.28 5.59
CA ARG A 152 12.91 -15.47 6.79
C ARG A 152 12.85 -14.30 7.78
N ASN A 153 12.50 -13.10 7.32
CA ASN A 153 12.38 -11.93 8.18
C ASN A 153 10.91 -11.73 8.61
N PRO A 154 10.60 -11.78 9.92
CA PRO A 154 9.24 -11.58 10.44
C PRO A 154 8.59 -10.26 10.00
N LYS A 155 9.38 -9.17 9.90
CA LYS A 155 8.87 -7.86 9.44
C LYS A 155 8.34 -7.90 8.00
N ILE A 156 8.90 -8.76 7.15
CA ILE A 156 8.42 -8.95 5.78
C ILE A 156 7.12 -9.74 5.78
N ARG A 157 6.94 -10.71 6.69
CA ARG A 157 5.66 -11.43 6.84
C ARG A 157 4.55 -10.48 7.26
N VAL A 158 4.83 -9.58 8.21
CA VAL A 158 3.91 -8.50 8.61
C VAL A 158 3.56 -7.61 7.41
N ALA A 159 4.57 -7.15 6.66
CA ALA A 159 4.34 -6.35 5.46
C ALA A 159 3.53 -7.11 4.40
N ALA A 160 3.73 -8.41 4.24
CA ALA A 160 2.99 -9.25 3.30
C ALA A 160 1.52 -9.41 3.72
N ALA A 161 1.25 -9.64 5.00
CA ALA A 161 -0.13 -9.67 5.52
C ALA A 161 -0.83 -8.31 5.36
N ALA A 162 -0.12 -7.21 5.60
CA ALA A 162 -0.63 -5.86 5.34
C ALA A 162 -0.88 -5.60 3.84
N ALA A 163 -0.03 -6.13 2.96
CA ALA A 163 -0.22 -6.05 1.51
C ALA A 163 -1.44 -6.87 1.04
N VAL A 164 -1.68 -8.06 1.61
CA VAL A 164 -2.91 -8.84 1.33
C VAL A 164 -4.17 -8.03 1.65
N ARG A 165 -4.20 -7.35 2.81
CA ARG A 165 -5.35 -6.52 3.20
C ARG A 165 -5.58 -5.36 2.22
N ARG A 166 -4.52 -4.74 1.72
CA ARG A 166 -4.61 -3.68 0.70
C ARG A 166 -5.14 -4.23 -0.63
N LEU A 167 -4.61 -5.35 -1.11
CA LEU A 167 -5.12 -6.01 -2.31
C LEU A 167 -6.59 -6.39 -2.15
N ALA A 168 -6.99 -6.94 -1.00
CA ALA A 168 -8.38 -7.27 -0.73
C ALA A 168 -9.29 -6.02 -0.72
N ARG A 169 -8.84 -4.92 -0.10
CA ARG A 169 -9.57 -3.63 -0.11
C ARG A 169 -9.78 -3.12 -1.53
N ASP A 170 -8.77 -3.24 -2.38
CA ASP A 170 -8.82 -2.74 -3.75
C ASP A 170 -9.47 -3.74 -4.73
N GLY A 171 -10.04 -4.86 -4.23
CA GLY A 171 -10.66 -5.90 -5.07
C GLY A 171 -9.65 -6.72 -5.90
N ALA A 172 -8.37 -6.61 -5.58
CA ALA A 172 -7.24 -7.21 -6.29
C ALA A 172 -6.71 -8.50 -5.61
N LEU A 173 -7.43 -9.05 -4.63
CA LEU A 173 -7.12 -10.40 -4.13
C LEU A 173 -7.80 -11.43 -5.04
N ALA A 174 -7.07 -11.90 -6.05
CA ALA A 174 -7.57 -12.85 -7.05
C ALA A 174 -7.93 -14.20 -6.41
N ARG A 175 -9.03 -14.83 -6.88
CA ARG A 175 -9.49 -16.14 -6.37
C ARG A 175 -8.42 -17.22 -6.51
N GLU A 176 -7.65 -17.16 -7.58
CA GLU A 176 -6.55 -18.09 -7.88
C GLU A 176 -5.41 -18.01 -6.85
N ALA A 177 -5.29 -16.89 -6.13
CA ALA A 177 -4.29 -16.70 -5.09
C ALA A 177 -4.82 -16.93 -3.66
N GLU A 178 -6.14 -17.03 -3.46
CA GLU A 178 -6.77 -17.13 -2.13
C GLU A 178 -6.23 -18.33 -1.34
N ASP A 179 -6.10 -19.50 -1.98
CA ASP A 179 -5.60 -20.70 -1.31
C ASP A 179 -4.15 -20.53 -0.84
N LEU A 180 -3.29 -20.02 -1.70
CA LEU A 180 -1.87 -19.82 -1.39
C LEU A 180 -1.68 -18.76 -0.30
N VAL A 181 -2.43 -17.65 -0.40
CA VAL A 181 -2.43 -16.58 0.60
C VAL A 181 -2.95 -17.09 1.93
N GLY A 182 -4.10 -17.76 1.92
CA GLY A 182 -4.74 -18.32 3.10
C GLY A 182 -3.84 -19.30 3.84
N ASP A 183 -3.19 -20.22 3.12
CA ASP A 183 -2.25 -21.18 3.71
C ASP A 183 -1.02 -20.50 4.31
N GLY A 184 -0.47 -19.50 3.61
CA GLY A 184 0.63 -18.69 4.12
C GLY A 184 0.28 -17.98 5.42
N LEU A 185 -0.91 -17.38 5.49
CA LEU A 185 -1.40 -16.67 6.66
C LEU A 185 -1.71 -17.62 7.83
N VAL A 186 -2.32 -18.78 7.56
CA VAL A 186 -2.56 -19.80 8.60
C VAL A 186 -1.23 -20.27 9.21
N ARG A 187 -0.19 -20.47 8.41
CA ARG A 187 1.16 -20.78 8.93
C ARG A 187 1.72 -19.65 9.80
N CYS A 188 1.44 -18.40 9.47
CA CYS A 188 1.84 -17.25 10.29
C CYS A 188 1.16 -17.23 11.67
N LEU A 189 -0.02 -17.82 11.84
CA LEU A 189 -0.68 -17.92 13.16
C LEU A 189 0.08 -18.80 14.16
N SER A 190 0.91 -19.72 13.68
CA SER A 190 1.77 -20.56 14.53
C SER A 190 3.12 -19.89 14.85
N HIS A 191 3.34 -18.63 14.45
CA HIS A 191 4.60 -17.93 14.69
C HIS A 191 4.71 -17.46 16.15
N GLY A 192 5.93 -17.46 16.70
CA GLY A 192 6.18 -16.98 18.08
C GLY A 192 6.23 -15.44 18.22
N ASP A 193 5.99 -14.70 17.14
CA ASP A 193 6.04 -13.22 17.13
C ASP A 193 4.61 -12.71 17.03
N GLU A 194 4.16 -12.04 18.08
CA GLU A 194 2.80 -11.50 18.22
C GLU A 194 2.41 -10.57 17.06
N ALA A 195 3.36 -9.79 16.52
CA ALA A 195 3.08 -8.91 15.40
C ALA A 195 2.76 -9.71 14.12
N VAL A 196 3.46 -10.82 13.88
CA VAL A 196 3.19 -11.72 12.74
C VAL A 196 1.81 -12.35 12.89
N VAL A 197 1.50 -12.86 14.09
CA VAL A 197 0.23 -13.53 14.39
C VAL A 197 -0.95 -12.57 14.23
N ARG A 198 -0.91 -11.39 14.85
CA ARG A 198 -2.00 -10.41 14.77
C ARG A 198 -2.22 -9.89 13.34
N ASN A 199 -1.16 -9.60 12.60
CA ASN A 199 -1.31 -9.17 11.22
C ASN A 199 -1.85 -10.28 10.32
N ALA A 200 -1.47 -11.54 10.58
CA ALA A 200 -2.02 -12.68 9.84
C ALA A 200 -3.51 -12.90 10.14
N ALA A 201 -3.92 -12.82 11.41
CA ALA A 201 -5.32 -12.88 11.81
C ALA A 201 -6.14 -11.74 11.18
N ALA A 202 -5.62 -10.50 11.23
CA ALA A 202 -6.21 -9.35 10.57
C ALA A 202 -6.37 -9.57 9.05
N ALA A 203 -5.36 -10.12 8.37
CA ALA A 203 -5.43 -10.40 6.95
C ALA A 203 -6.40 -11.54 6.60
N LEU A 204 -6.50 -12.57 7.45
CA LEU A 204 -7.49 -13.64 7.30
C LEU A 204 -8.93 -13.16 7.58
N SER A 205 -9.11 -12.04 8.28
CA SER A 205 -10.45 -11.51 8.60
C SER A 205 -11.15 -10.84 7.41
N VAL A 206 -10.42 -10.54 6.33
CA VAL A 206 -11.00 -9.94 5.12
C VAL A 206 -12.06 -10.87 4.52
N PRO A 207 -13.10 -10.34 3.84
CA PRO A 207 -14.24 -11.14 3.38
C PRO A 207 -13.85 -12.41 2.61
N ALA A 208 -12.90 -12.30 1.69
CA ALA A 208 -12.43 -13.42 0.86
C ALA A 208 -11.76 -14.56 1.64
N LEU A 209 -11.23 -14.31 2.85
CA LEU A 209 -10.47 -15.29 3.64
C LEU A 209 -11.15 -15.64 4.98
N ARG A 210 -12.25 -14.96 5.33
CA ARG A 210 -12.89 -15.06 6.64
C ARG A 210 -13.33 -16.47 6.99
N GLU A 211 -13.85 -17.23 6.02
CA GLU A 211 -14.24 -18.63 6.25
C GLU A 211 -13.04 -19.49 6.68
N ARG A 212 -11.86 -19.25 6.11
CA ARG A 212 -10.63 -19.94 6.49
C ARG A 212 -10.18 -19.57 7.90
N LEU A 213 -10.37 -18.32 8.33
CA LEU A 213 -10.13 -17.91 9.72
C LEU A 213 -11.02 -18.68 10.70
N VAL A 214 -12.33 -18.74 10.42
CA VAL A 214 -13.32 -19.47 11.23
C VAL A 214 -12.99 -20.96 11.29
N HIS A 215 -12.66 -21.57 10.16
CA HIS A 215 -12.27 -22.98 10.11
C HIS A 215 -11.02 -23.23 10.95
N THR A 216 -9.99 -22.38 10.82
CA THR A 216 -8.74 -22.50 11.59
C THR A 216 -9.00 -22.38 13.09
N ARG A 217 -9.85 -21.42 13.50
CA ARG A 217 -10.24 -21.27 14.90
C ARG A 217 -10.92 -22.51 15.47
N ARG A 218 -11.84 -23.12 14.71
CA ARG A 218 -12.59 -24.31 15.10
C ARG A 218 -11.73 -25.57 15.18
N LYS A 219 -10.74 -25.70 14.28
CA LYS A 219 -9.81 -26.84 14.26
C LYS A 219 -8.96 -26.92 15.53
N GLY A 220 -8.73 -25.79 16.20
CA GLY A 220 -7.91 -25.70 17.40
C GLY A 220 -6.42 -25.89 17.12
N GLY A 221 -5.62 -26.07 18.19
CA GLY A 221 -4.17 -26.25 18.09
C GLY A 221 -3.36 -24.96 17.89
N LEU A 222 -4.00 -23.81 18.04
CA LEU A 222 -3.33 -22.51 18.14
C LEU A 222 -2.80 -22.31 19.56
N SER A 223 -1.75 -21.51 19.70
CA SER A 223 -1.33 -21.04 21.04
C SER A 223 -2.39 -20.10 21.62
N PRO A 224 -2.46 -19.91 22.96
CA PRO A 224 -3.43 -18.99 23.56
C PRO A 224 -3.35 -17.56 23.00
N ALA A 225 -2.13 -17.07 22.69
CA ALA A 225 -1.94 -15.76 22.08
C ALA A 225 -2.50 -15.70 20.64
N ALA A 226 -2.35 -16.77 19.87
CA ALA A 226 -2.90 -16.85 18.52
C ALA A 226 -4.42 -17.01 18.53
N GLU A 227 -4.99 -17.76 19.48
CA GLU A 227 -6.45 -17.82 19.67
C GLU A 227 -7.02 -16.44 19.98
N ALA A 228 -6.43 -15.71 20.92
CA ALA A 228 -6.85 -14.35 21.26
C ALA A 228 -6.80 -13.41 20.04
N ALA A 229 -5.71 -13.44 19.27
CA ALA A 229 -5.60 -12.62 18.05
C ALA A 229 -6.63 -12.98 16.97
N VAL A 230 -6.99 -14.26 16.85
CA VAL A 230 -8.04 -14.72 15.93
C VAL A 230 -9.42 -14.29 16.41
N ASP A 231 -9.69 -14.39 17.71
CA ASP A 231 -10.97 -13.99 18.31
C ASP A 231 -11.18 -12.46 18.17
N ASP A 232 -10.14 -11.66 18.44
CA ASP A 232 -10.12 -10.22 18.19
C ASP A 232 -10.43 -9.90 16.73
N ALA A 233 -9.74 -10.57 15.79
CA ALA A 233 -9.94 -10.35 14.36
C ALA A 233 -11.34 -10.75 13.88
N LEU A 234 -11.93 -11.82 14.44
CA LEU A 234 -13.31 -12.23 14.15
C LEU A 234 -14.33 -11.23 14.68
N ALA A 235 -14.04 -10.58 15.81
CA ALA A 235 -14.82 -9.48 16.39
C ALA A 235 -14.61 -8.13 15.67
N GLY A 236 -13.68 -8.06 14.72
CA GLY A 236 -13.35 -6.83 13.98
C GLY A 236 -12.31 -5.94 14.67
N ALA A 237 -11.75 -6.38 15.80
CA ALA A 237 -10.64 -5.72 16.48
C ALA A 237 -9.31 -6.12 15.80
N VAL A 238 -9.01 -5.50 14.67
CA VAL A 238 -7.78 -5.79 13.90
C VAL A 238 -6.72 -4.72 14.09
N VAL A 239 -5.45 -5.11 13.92
CA VAL A 239 -4.33 -4.15 13.92
C VAL A 239 -4.49 -3.19 12.74
N ALA A 240 -4.45 -1.88 13.01
CA ALA A 240 -4.54 -0.86 11.98
C ALA A 240 -3.38 -0.98 10.98
N LEU A 241 -3.67 -0.79 9.69
CA LEU A 241 -2.63 -0.66 8.67
C LEU A 241 -1.80 0.62 8.92
N THR A 242 -0.47 0.49 8.94
CA THR A 242 0.42 1.66 8.82
C THR A 242 0.20 2.28 7.43
N PRO A 243 -0.25 3.55 7.32
CA PRO A 243 -0.56 4.14 6.02
C PRO A 243 0.71 4.30 5.17
N LEU A 244 0.59 3.98 3.87
CA LEU A 244 1.63 4.19 2.86
C LEU A 244 1.66 5.65 2.38
N TRP A 245 0.54 6.37 2.55
CA TRP A 245 0.39 7.76 2.15
C TRP A 245 -0.76 8.43 2.95
N PRO A 246 -0.82 9.78 3.03
CA PRO A 246 -1.78 10.48 3.89
C PRO A 246 -3.26 10.24 3.59
N GLY A 247 -3.60 9.86 2.35
CA GLY A 247 -4.96 9.54 1.94
C GLY A 247 -5.34 8.06 2.08
N GLU A 248 -4.49 7.23 2.67
CA GLU A 248 -4.84 5.84 2.94
C GLU A 248 -5.80 5.74 4.14
N VAL A 249 -6.94 5.09 3.93
CA VAL A 249 -7.87 4.78 5.02
C VAL A 249 -7.24 3.69 5.88
N ALA A 250 -7.05 4.00 7.17
CA ALA A 250 -6.62 3.01 8.17
C ALA A 250 -7.78 2.03 8.41
N CYS A 251 -7.71 0.87 7.77
CA CYS A 251 -8.57 -0.28 8.08
C CYS A 251 -7.84 -1.25 8.99
#